data_AF-M6Y271-F1
#
_entry.id   AF-M6Y271-F1
#
_cell.length_a   1.000
_cell.length_b   1.000
_cell.length_c   1.000
_cell.angle_alpha   90.00
_cell.angle_beta   90.00
_cell.angle_gamma   90.00
#
_symmetry.space_group_name_H-M   'P 1'
#
loop_
_entity.id
_entity.type
_entity.pdbx_description
1 polymer ?
#
loop_
_entity_poly.entity_id
_entity_poly.type
_entity_poly.pdbx_seq_one_letter_code
_entity_poly.pdbx_strand_id
1 'polypeptide(L)'
;MPAQKPIVSLLDHSKDPFNLSIATARTCYSSKGILLPSDMTTSEKSIEIRDKVAKSTKKAGHLTTRQHPQFIFTLDKVSRQFVWSFLHSHPFYNSEQVSQRYVEVKKENYYIPPELNGKLLELYLDAVDFASQSYFSYTETLHPFIQEEYFQIYKARANYPDKWQTPIKKKCLEVARYLLPLGTFTYLYHSINGLTLHRYYRLMNSYDVPNEQRAVVTEMIHQVRAIDPLYADEMDDPIPLEETTEYRYFESMFGNGKREFHPETASTFVKEFDSELAGRYSKLVSHSSNGPEILAQSVRSILGISKSILNDQDAIDLVLNPAKNKHLTSTLNESSMSPITRALFNVQYSFQKRISHTADSQDQRHRMVPGGRPVLMSQYAGVPDYITPFVVQKYSELKEKYDVVHREIFEKLNRFLEAGGSPEYGTYLLPNSFPIRFYESGDLLNLHHKWRSRTCYNAQEEIFQASVDELTDVMKVHPQIAKWIKAPCWIRLQGEVKPYCPEGDHYCGTQVWKRELSEYSRVI
;
A
#
# COMPACT_ATOMS: atom_id res chain seq x y z
N MET A 1 -22.40 9.02 18.49
CA MET A 1 -22.57 7.65 17.94
C MET A 1 -21.80 6.68 18.84
N PRO A 2 -22.27 5.44 19.07
CA PRO A 2 -21.54 4.48 19.90
C PRO A 2 -20.32 3.92 19.14
N ALA A 3 -19.28 3.51 19.89
CA ALA A 3 -18.14 2.80 19.33
C ALA A 3 -18.58 1.49 18.66
N GLN A 4 -18.13 1.29 17.41
CA GLN A 4 -18.44 0.09 16.65
C GLN A 4 -17.23 -0.83 16.66
N LYS A 5 -17.45 -2.12 16.94
CA LYS A 5 -16.39 -3.12 16.91
C LYS A 5 -16.10 -3.56 15.46
N PRO A 6 -14.84 -3.88 15.13
CA PRO A 6 -14.51 -4.58 13.90
C PRO A 6 -15.32 -5.87 13.76
N ILE A 7 -15.74 -6.19 12.55
CA ILE A 7 -16.41 -7.45 12.21
C ILE A 7 -15.42 -8.27 11.40
N VAL A 8 -15.05 -9.43 11.94
CA VAL A 8 -14.10 -10.36 11.33
C VAL A 8 -14.82 -11.69 11.14
N SER A 9 -14.77 -12.25 9.93
CA SER A 9 -15.34 -13.56 9.64
C SER A 9 -14.36 -14.37 8.80
N LEU A 10 -14.12 -15.63 9.20
CA LEU A 10 -13.39 -16.58 8.38
C LEU A 10 -14.35 -17.14 7.33
N LEU A 11 -14.16 -16.72 6.08
CA LEU A 11 -15.01 -17.12 4.96
C LEU A 11 -14.63 -18.50 4.43
N ASP A 12 -13.34 -18.77 4.28
CA ASP A 12 -12.83 -20.03 3.73
C ASP A 12 -11.41 -20.32 4.25
N HIS A 13 -11.03 -21.60 4.27
CA HIS A 13 -9.73 -22.05 4.72
C HIS A 13 -9.32 -23.41 4.15
N SER A 14 -8.03 -23.71 4.20
CA SER A 14 -7.55 -25.07 3.90
C SER A 14 -8.08 -26.09 4.91
N LYS A 15 -8.44 -27.27 4.43
CA LYS A 15 -8.85 -28.39 5.30
C LYS A 15 -7.69 -28.88 6.17
N ASP A 16 -7.98 -29.15 7.44
CA ASP A 16 -7.04 -29.67 8.46
C ASP A 16 -5.68 -28.92 8.50
N PRO A 17 -5.65 -27.58 8.74
CA PRO A 17 -4.44 -26.74 8.67
C PRO A 17 -3.20 -27.28 9.39
N PHE A 18 -3.36 -27.77 10.62
CA PHE A 18 -2.26 -28.33 11.41
C PHE A 18 -1.71 -29.60 10.77
N ASN A 19 -2.57 -30.57 10.49
CA ASN A 19 -2.14 -31.82 9.88
C ASN A 19 -1.53 -31.61 8.49
N LEU A 20 -2.03 -30.64 7.70
CA LEU A 20 -1.42 -30.25 6.42
C LEU A 20 0.00 -29.70 6.59
N SER A 21 0.21 -28.83 7.58
CA SER A 21 1.53 -28.27 7.89
C SER A 21 2.53 -29.35 8.30
N ILE A 22 2.08 -30.39 9.01
CA ILE A 22 2.95 -31.48 9.45
C ILE A 22 3.16 -32.54 8.37
N ALA A 23 2.14 -32.84 7.57
CA ALA A 23 2.25 -33.79 6.45
C ALA A 23 3.27 -33.31 5.41
N THR A 24 3.26 -32.01 5.08
CA THR A 24 4.23 -31.39 4.17
C THR A 24 5.64 -31.40 4.74
N ALA A 25 5.80 -31.12 6.04
CA ALA A 25 7.10 -31.24 6.73
C ALA A 25 7.66 -32.67 6.69
N ARG A 26 6.82 -33.67 6.97
CA ARG A 26 7.24 -35.08 6.95
C ARG A 26 7.53 -35.58 5.54
N THR A 27 6.83 -35.06 4.53
CA THR A 27 7.03 -35.43 3.12
C THR A 27 8.47 -35.17 2.67
N CYS A 28 9.10 -34.09 3.13
CA CYS A 28 10.50 -33.76 2.80
C CYS A 28 11.51 -34.87 3.15
N TYR A 29 11.18 -35.75 4.09
CA TYR A 29 12.05 -36.84 4.57
C TYR A 29 11.40 -38.22 4.42
N SER A 30 10.31 -38.32 3.66
CA SER A 30 9.55 -39.56 3.49
C SER A 30 10.09 -40.37 2.32
N SER A 31 10.53 -41.60 2.59
CA SER A 31 10.82 -42.60 1.55
C SER A 31 9.57 -43.23 0.93
N LYS A 32 8.39 -42.92 1.46
CA LYS A 32 7.09 -43.47 1.02
C LYS A 32 6.33 -42.54 0.08
N GLY A 33 6.95 -41.44 -0.36
CA GLY A 33 6.31 -40.42 -1.19
C GLY A 33 5.51 -39.40 -0.36
N ILE A 34 4.53 -38.78 -1.02
CA ILE A 34 3.70 -37.69 -0.46
C ILE A 34 2.84 -38.22 0.68
N LEU A 35 2.91 -37.56 1.83
CA LEU A 35 2.03 -37.81 2.97
C LEU A 35 0.87 -36.83 2.96
N LEU A 36 -0.32 -37.32 3.31
CA LEU A 36 -1.55 -36.54 3.36
C LEU A 36 -1.89 -36.14 4.81
N PRO A 37 -2.73 -35.10 5.02
CA PRO A 37 -3.21 -34.74 6.35
C PRO A 37 -3.84 -35.92 7.11
N SER A 38 -4.57 -36.79 6.42
CA SER A 38 -5.18 -38.00 7.00
C SER A 38 -4.16 -38.98 7.57
N ASP A 39 -2.94 -39.01 7.04
CA ASP A 39 -1.88 -39.91 7.51
C ASP A 39 -1.34 -39.50 8.89
N MET A 40 -1.63 -38.27 9.33
CA MET A 40 -1.19 -37.73 10.62
C MET A 40 -2.04 -38.24 11.80
N THR A 41 -3.17 -38.88 11.52
CA THR A 41 -4.16 -39.30 12.53
C THR A 41 -4.62 -40.76 12.38
N THR A 42 -3.92 -41.58 11.60
CA THR A 42 -4.27 -42.99 11.34
C THR A 42 -4.13 -43.91 12.56
N SER A 43 -3.28 -43.55 13.51
CA SER A 43 -2.98 -44.32 14.72
C SER A 43 -2.40 -43.41 15.81
N GLU A 44 -2.38 -43.86 17.06
CA GLU A 44 -1.71 -43.15 18.17
C GLU A 44 -0.25 -42.84 17.84
N LYS A 45 0.46 -43.80 17.23
CA LYS A 45 1.84 -43.61 16.77
C LYS A 45 1.97 -42.50 15.72
N SER A 46 1.00 -42.36 14.82
CA SER A 46 1.02 -41.28 13.81
C SER A 46 0.84 -39.90 14.44
N ILE A 47 0.01 -39.81 15.48
CA ILE A 47 -0.24 -38.59 16.26
C ILE A 47 1.01 -38.21 17.05
N GLU A 48 1.66 -39.17 17.71
CA GLU A 48 2.91 -38.94 18.44
C GLU A 48 4.01 -38.40 17.51
N ILE A 49 4.16 -39.00 16.33
CA ILE A 49 5.12 -38.54 15.32
C ILE A 49 4.75 -37.14 14.82
N ARG A 50 3.46 -36.89 14.56
CA ARG A 50 2.96 -35.57 14.13
C ARG A 50 3.35 -34.50 15.14
N ASP A 51 3.06 -34.70 16.42
CA ASP A 51 3.31 -33.71 17.48
C ASP A 51 4.82 -33.51 17.72
N LYS A 52 5.61 -34.58 17.63
CA LYS A 52 7.08 -34.51 17.67
C LYS A 52 7.64 -33.69 16.51
N VAL A 53 7.12 -33.87 15.30
CA VAL A 53 7.53 -33.10 14.11
C VAL A 53 7.08 -31.65 14.22
N ALA A 54 5.86 -31.39 14.69
CA ALA A 54 5.36 -30.04 14.95
C ALA A 54 6.31 -29.28 15.87
N LYS A 55 6.62 -29.85 17.05
CA LYS A 55 7.51 -29.27 18.05
C LYS A 55 8.94 -29.06 17.53
N SER A 56 9.50 -30.05 16.84
CA SER A 56 10.89 -29.96 16.34
C SER A 56 11.04 -28.95 15.21
N THR A 57 10.12 -28.92 14.24
CA THR A 57 10.16 -27.96 13.13
C THR A 57 9.92 -26.53 13.61
N LYS A 58 9.00 -26.32 14.56
CA LYS A 58 8.79 -25.02 15.20
C LYS A 58 10.06 -24.55 15.92
N LYS A 59 10.64 -25.40 16.78
CA LYS A 59 11.87 -25.08 17.53
C LYS A 59 13.06 -24.76 16.60
N ALA A 60 13.16 -25.44 15.46
CA ALA A 60 14.23 -25.21 14.48
C ALA A 60 13.99 -24.01 13.56
N GLY A 61 12.82 -23.36 13.62
CA GLY A 61 12.46 -22.28 12.70
C GLY A 61 12.09 -22.74 11.28
N HIS A 62 11.86 -24.04 11.07
CA HIS A 62 11.43 -24.62 9.79
C HIS A 62 9.93 -24.39 9.56
N LEU A 63 9.52 -23.13 9.47
CA LEU A 63 8.11 -22.71 9.48
C LEU A 63 7.47 -22.59 8.10
N THR A 64 8.22 -22.75 7.01
CA THR A 64 7.68 -22.64 5.63
C THR A 64 6.55 -23.62 5.37
N THR A 65 6.49 -24.75 6.08
CA THR A 65 5.39 -25.72 5.96
C THR A 65 4.05 -25.17 6.47
N ARG A 66 4.07 -24.19 7.39
CA ARG A 66 2.86 -23.43 7.81
C ARG A 66 2.39 -22.42 6.77
N GLN A 67 3.09 -22.25 5.64
CA GLN A 67 2.59 -21.45 4.52
C GLN A 67 1.58 -22.22 3.65
N HIS A 68 1.48 -23.54 3.78
CA HIS A 68 0.52 -24.32 2.98
C HIS A 68 -0.93 -24.00 3.33
N PRO A 69 -1.35 -23.99 4.61
CA PRO A 69 -2.69 -23.54 4.97
C PRO A 69 -2.95 -22.11 4.49
N GLN A 70 -4.11 -21.88 3.90
CA GLN A 70 -4.62 -20.56 3.51
C GLN A 70 -5.87 -20.23 4.33
N PHE A 71 -6.05 -18.95 4.62
CA PHE A 71 -7.21 -18.40 5.32
C PHE A 71 -7.71 -17.18 4.57
N ILE A 72 -9.02 -17.12 4.32
CA ILE A 72 -9.70 -16.00 3.66
C ILE A 72 -10.66 -15.38 4.67
N PHE A 73 -10.37 -14.16 5.08
CA PHE A 73 -11.21 -13.38 5.99
C PHE A 73 -12.00 -12.33 5.22
N THR A 74 -13.20 -12.04 5.68
CA THR A 74 -13.87 -10.76 5.42
C THR A 74 -13.72 -9.87 6.64
N LEU A 75 -13.30 -8.64 6.41
CA LEU A 75 -13.13 -7.62 7.43
C LEU A 75 -14.07 -6.46 7.10
N ASP A 76 -14.88 -6.05 8.06
CA ASP A 76 -15.76 -4.88 7.98
C ASP A 76 -15.59 -4.02 9.24
N LYS A 77 -15.88 -2.73 9.10
CA LYS A 77 -15.70 -1.72 10.17
C LYS A 77 -14.29 -1.69 10.75
N VAL A 78 -13.29 -1.83 9.88
CA VAL A 78 -11.88 -1.60 10.20
C VAL A 78 -11.45 -0.24 9.66
N SER A 79 -10.60 0.48 10.38
CA SER A 79 -10.14 1.81 9.96
C SER A 79 -9.18 1.71 8.77
N ARG A 80 -9.08 2.80 8.00
CA ARG A 80 -8.04 2.91 6.97
C ARG A 80 -6.63 2.92 7.56
N GLN A 81 -6.44 3.51 8.73
CA GLN A 81 -5.13 3.53 9.40
C GLN A 81 -4.64 2.12 9.71
N PHE A 82 -5.49 1.27 10.31
CA PHE A 82 -5.14 -0.12 10.60
C PHE A 82 -4.79 -0.91 9.34
N VAL A 83 -5.60 -0.76 8.28
CA VAL A 83 -5.33 -1.44 7.00
C VAL A 83 -3.98 -0.99 6.42
N TRP A 84 -3.70 0.31 6.44
CA TRP A 84 -2.46 0.88 5.90
C TRP A 84 -1.23 0.50 6.72
N SER A 85 -1.26 0.66 8.04
CA SER A 85 -0.08 0.47 8.89
C SER A 85 0.23 -0.99 9.18
N PHE A 86 -0.78 -1.87 9.19
CA PHE A 86 -0.62 -3.27 9.58
C PHE A 86 -0.80 -4.24 8.41
N LEU A 87 -2.02 -4.36 7.87
CA LEU A 87 -2.34 -5.39 6.87
C LEU A 87 -1.65 -5.20 5.52
N HIS A 88 -1.44 -3.94 5.10
CA HIS A 88 -0.86 -3.60 3.80
C HIS A 88 0.62 -3.18 3.88
N SER A 89 1.26 -3.39 5.05
CA SER A 89 2.65 -3.00 5.30
C SER A 89 3.71 -3.99 4.78
N HIS A 90 3.30 -5.18 4.34
CA HIS A 90 4.18 -6.26 3.88
C HIS A 90 3.59 -6.98 2.65
N PRO A 91 4.34 -7.80 1.88
CA PRO A 91 3.83 -8.35 0.62
C PRO A 91 2.99 -9.63 0.73
N PHE A 92 3.00 -10.29 1.88
CA PHE A 92 2.48 -11.65 2.08
C PHE A 92 0.96 -11.77 2.26
N TYR A 93 0.18 -11.04 1.46
CA TYR A 93 -1.28 -11.04 1.49
C TYR A 93 -1.89 -10.83 0.09
N ASN A 94 -3.15 -11.20 -0.06
CA ASN A 94 -4.02 -10.69 -1.12
C ASN A 94 -5.23 -9.98 -0.51
N SER A 95 -5.66 -8.85 -1.06
CA SER A 95 -6.82 -8.13 -0.55
C SER A 95 -7.54 -7.31 -1.60
N GLU A 96 -8.86 -7.27 -1.48
CA GLU A 96 -9.75 -6.43 -2.28
C GLU A 96 -10.57 -5.54 -1.35
N GLN A 97 -10.25 -4.25 -1.36
CA GLN A 97 -10.79 -3.23 -0.47
C GLN A 97 -11.70 -2.26 -1.23
N VAL A 98 -12.79 -1.83 -0.60
CA VAL A 98 -13.65 -0.77 -1.13
C VAL A 98 -12.87 0.51 -1.44
N SER A 99 -13.11 1.10 -2.61
CA SER A 99 -12.38 2.28 -3.09
C SER A 99 -13.12 3.57 -2.78
N GLN A 100 -12.50 4.43 -1.97
CA GLN A 100 -12.95 5.81 -1.74
C GLN A 100 -12.86 6.71 -2.99
N ARG A 101 -12.26 6.25 -4.11
CA ARG A 101 -12.30 6.97 -5.40
C ARG A 101 -13.63 6.81 -6.12
N TYR A 102 -14.34 5.72 -5.84
CA TYR A 102 -15.49 5.29 -6.63
C TYR A 102 -16.77 5.18 -5.82
N VAL A 103 -16.64 4.98 -4.50
CA VAL A 103 -17.74 4.79 -3.57
C VAL A 103 -17.71 5.94 -2.58
N GLU A 104 -18.85 6.62 -2.46
CA GLU A 104 -19.04 7.68 -1.49
C GLU A 104 -19.08 7.09 -0.06
N VAL A 105 -18.33 7.70 0.85
CA VAL A 105 -18.29 7.29 2.26
C VAL A 105 -19.57 7.73 2.97
N LYS A 106 -20.06 6.91 3.90
CA LYS A 106 -21.25 7.23 4.72
C LYS A 106 -20.87 8.02 5.98
N LYS A 107 -21.78 8.85 6.47
CA LYS A 107 -21.55 9.73 7.64
C LYS A 107 -21.24 8.97 8.94
N GLU A 108 -21.70 7.74 9.07
CA GLU A 108 -21.57 6.95 10.31
C GLU A 108 -20.34 6.02 10.31
N ASN A 109 -19.52 6.07 9.25
CA ASN A 109 -18.47 5.09 9.01
C ASN A 109 -17.10 5.56 9.49
N TYR A 110 -16.93 5.69 10.80
CA TYR A 110 -15.67 6.08 11.42
C TYR A 110 -15.38 5.25 12.67
N TYR A 111 -14.10 4.90 12.85
CA TYR A 111 -13.58 4.28 14.05
C TYR A 111 -13.69 5.27 15.21
N ILE A 112 -14.27 4.82 16.31
CA ILE A 112 -14.33 5.55 17.58
C ILE A 112 -13.64 4.65 18.60
N PRO A 113 -12.48 5.04 19.15
CA PRO A 113 -11.79 4.23 20.14
C PRO A 113 -12.71 3.95 21.35
N PRO A 114 -12.85 2.68 21.77
CA PRO A 114 -13.84 2.29 22.77
C PRO A 114 -13.58 2.86 24.17
N GLU A 115 -12.34 3.26 24.46
CA GLU A 115 -11.95 3.83 25.75
C GLU A 115 -12.30 5.32 25.90
N LEU A 116 -12.60 6.01 24.79
CA LEU A 116 -12.93 7.44 24.82
C LEU A 116 -14.25 7.71 25.53
N ASN A 117 -14.23 8.65 26.45
CA ASN A 117 -15.40 9.10 27.21
C ASN A 117 -15.30 10.61 27.54
N GLY A 118 -16.40 11.17 28.06
CA GLY A 118 -16.46 12.57 28.50
C GLY A 118 -15.93 13.56 27.46
N LYS A 119 -15.04 14.46 27.89
CA LYS A 119 -14.55 15.56 27.05
C LYS A 119 -13.76 15.08 25.83
N LEU A 120 -12.97 14.02 25.97
CA LEU A 120 -12.17 13.49 24.86
C LEU A 120 -13.04 12.89 23.76
N LEU A 121 -14.11 12.17 24.14
CA LEU A 121 -15.09 11.65 23.18
C LEU A 121 -15.80 12.78 22.44
N GLU A 122 -16.22 13.84 23.13
CA GLU A 122 -16.83 15.02 22.51
C GLU A 122 -15.91 15.66 21.47
N LEU A 123 -14.64 15.89 21.81
CA LEU A 123 -13.67 16.50 20.91
C LEU A 123 -13.37 15.60 19.70
N TYR A 124 -13.25 14.29 19.92
CA TYR A 124 -13.04 13.33 18.85
C TYR A 124 -14.22 13.30 17.87
N LEU A 125 -15.46 13.27 18.38
CA LEU A 125 -16.66 13.29 17.56
C LEU A 125 -16.81 14.61 16.80
N ASP A 126 -16.51 15.75 17.43
CA ASP A 126 -16.50 17.07 16.75
C ASP A 126 -15.50 17.09 15.58
N ALA A 127 -14.31 16.53 15.76
CA ALA A 127 -13.30 16.43 14.71
C ALA A 127 -13.76 15.55 13.53
N VAL A 128 -14.28 14.35 13.84
CA VAL A 128 -14.78 13.41 12.82
C VAL A 128 -15.98 13.99 12.07
N ASP A 129 -16.95 14.55 12.79
CA ASP A 129 -18.16 15.12 12.19
C ASP A 129 -17.83 16.30 11.29
N PHE A 130 -16.89 17.17 11.70
CA PHE A 130 -16.44 18.29 10.88
C PHE A 130 -15.75 17.83 9.59
N ALA A 131 -14.81 16.87 9.68
CA ALA A 131 -14.13 16.34 8.50
C ALA A 131 -15.11 15.64 7.55
N SER A 132 -16.05 14.87 8.09
CA SER A 132 -17.13 14.21 7.35
C SER A 132 -18.01 15.21 6.61
N GLN A 133 -18.52 16.24 7.29
CA GLN A 133 -19.35 17.29 6.68
C GLN A 133 -18.57 18.09 5.63
N SER A 134 -17.29 18.36 5.89
CA SER A 134 -16.39 19.03 4.95
C SER A 134 -16.20 18.22 3.67
N TYR A 135 -16.03 16.89 3.77
CA TYR A 135 -15.99 16.00 2.61
C TYR A 135 -17.23 16.11 1.72
N PHE A 136 -18.44 16.06 2.28
CA PHE A 136 -19.67 16.18 1.48
C PHE A 136 -19.82 17.56 0.85
N SER A 137 -19.66 18.63 1.63
CA SER A 137 -19.81 19.99 1.12
C SER A 137 -18.73 20.35 0.08
N TYR A 138 -17.52 19.84 0.25
CA TYR A 138 -16.42 20.06 -0.70
C TYR A 138 -16.61 19.23 -1.98
N THR A 139 -17.21 18.04 -1.91
CA THR A 139 -17.57 17.25 -3.10
C THR A 139 -18.50 18.04 -4.04
N GLU A 140 -19.53 18.69 -3.49
CA GLU A 140 -20.42 19.56 -4.28
C GLU A 140 -19.70 20.79 -4.81
N THR A 141 -18.81 21.38 -4.01
CA THR A 141 -18.01 22.56 -4.41
C THR A 141 -17.06 22.25 -5.56
N LEU A 142 -16.48 21.04 -5.58
CA LEU A 142 -15.59 20.58 -6.65
C LEU A 142 -16.32 20.36 -7.97
N HIS A 143 -17.61 20.04 -7.93
CA HIS A 143 -18.36 19.57 -9.09
C HIS A 143 -18.24 20.45 -10.35
N PRO A 144 -18.53 21.77 -10.31
CA PRO A 144 -18.44 22.60 -11.50
C PRO A 144 -17.02 22.64 -12.11
N PHE A 145 -15.98 22.68 -11.27
CA PHE A 145 -14.58 22.71 -11.70
C PHE A 145 -14.14 21.38 -12.31
N ILE A 146 -14.45 20.27 -11.66
CA ILE A 146 -14.14 18.92 -12.17
C ILE A 146 -14.88 18.67 -13.49
N GLN A 147 -16.13 19.14 -13.60
CA GLN A 147 -16.90 19.05 -14.83
C GLN A 147 -16.23 19.82 -15.98
N GLU A 148 -15.74 21.03 -15.71
CA GLU A 148 -15.01 21.83 -16.70
C GLU A 148 -13.76 21.07 -17.19
N GLU A 149 -12.89 20.62 -16.28
CA GLU A 149 -11.70 19.83 -16.61
C GLU A 149 -12.02 18.56 -17.38
N TYR A 150 -13.08 17.86 -16.96
CA TYR A 150 -13.53 16.63 -17.59
C TYR A 150 -13.91 16.86 -19.05
N PHE A 151 -14.65 17.93 -19.36
CA PHE A 151 -15.04 18.23 -20.73
C PHE A 151 -13.92 18.85 -21.57
N GLN A 152 -12.90 19.46 -20.95
CA GLN A 152 -11.67 19.83 -21.66
C GLN A 152 -10.90 18.59 -22.17
N ILE A 153 -10.86 17.52 -21.36
CA ILE A 153 -10.25 16.24 -21.74
C ILE A 153 -11.14 15.47 -22.73
N TYR A 154 -12.43 15.36 -22.44
CA TYR A 154 -13.40 14.60 -23.22
C TYR A 154 -14.35 15.50 -24.01
N LYS A 155 -13.81 16.27 -24.97
CA LYS A 155 -14.56 17.30 -25.72
C LYS A 155 -15.90 16.82 -26.31
N ALA A 156 -15.94 15.62 -26.89
CA ALA A 156 -17.16 15.07 -27.47
C ALA A 156 -18.25 14.75 -26.41
N ARG A 157 -17.86 14.49 -25.16
CA ARG A 157 -18.78 14.20 -24.05
C ARG A 157 -19.51 15.46 -23.57
N ALA A 158 -18.96 16.65 -23.83
CA ALA A 158 -19.56 17.94 -23.49
C ALA A 158 -20.94 18.16 -24.13
N ASN A 159 -21.23 17.49 -25.25
CA ASN A 159 -22.53 17.56 -25.93
C ASN A 159 -23.66 16.83 -25.17
N TYR A 160 -23.33 16.00 -24.18
CA TYR A 160 -24.30 15.19 -23.42
C TYR A 160 -23.97 15.22 -21.92
N PRO A 161 -23.95 16.40 -21.28
CA PRO A 161 -23.40 16.55 -19.93
C PRO A 161 -24.11 15.67 -18.89
N ASP A 162 -25.43 15.51 -19.01
CA ASP A 162 -26.24 14.70 -18.09
C ASP A 162 -25.82 13.23 -18.07
N LYS A 163 -25.31 12.69 -19.19
CA LYS A 163 -24.85 11.28 -19.27
C LYS A 163 -23.56 11.03 -18.51
N TRP A 164 -22.78 12.08 -18.21
CA TRP A 164 -21.42 11.95 -17.67
C TRP A 164 -21.29 12.40 -16.21
N GLN A 165 -22.41 12.68 -15.55
CA GLN A 165 -22.45 13.09 -14.15
C GLN A 165 -21.87 12.04 -13.20
N THR A 166 -22.09 10.74 -13.46
CA THR A 166 -21.55 9.68 -12.59
C THR A 166 -20.01 9.60 -12.62
N PRO A 167 -19.33 9.56 -13.78
CA PRO A 167 -17.86 9.67 -13.83
C PRO A 167 -17.31 10.98 -13.24
N ILE A 168 -17.98 12.11 -13.46
CA ILE A 168 -17.60 13.40 -12.88
C ILE A 168 -17.68 13.34 -11.35
N LYS A 169 -18.80 12.84 -10.79
CA LYS A 169 -18.94 12.63 -9.35
C LYS A 169 -17.79 11.78 -8.80
N LYS A 170 -17.44 10.66 -9.44
CA LYS A 170 -16.30 9.82 -9.02
C LYS A 170 -14.97 10.59 -8.99
N LYS A 171 -14.73 11.50 -9.94
CA LYS A 171 -13.56 12.39 -9.91
C LYS A 171 -13.62 13.40 -8.76
N CYS A 172 -14.80 13.93 -8.43
CA CYS A 172 -14.98 14.73 -7.21
C CYS A 172 -14.65 13.92 -5.95
N LEU A 173 -15.13 12.67 -5.84
CA LEU A 173 -14.83 11.80 -4.69
C LEU A 173 -13.33 11.53 -4.54
N GLU A 174 -12.61 11.31 -5.66
CA GLU A 174 -11.16 11.11 -5.65
C GLU A 174 -10.39 12.27 -5.02
N VAL A 175 -10.87 13.51 -5.18
CA VAL A 175 -10.27 14.73 -4.62
C VAL A 175 -10.81 15.03 -3.22
N ALA A 176 -12.12 14.96 -3.00
CA ALA A 176 -12.74 15.28 -1.71
C ALA A 176 -12.28 14.35 -0.59
N ARG A 177 -12.01 13.08 -0.89
CA ARG A 177 -11.58 12.08 0.10
C ARG A 177 -10.28 12.43 0.83
N TYR A 178 -9.51 13.41 0.34
CA TYR A 178 -8.34 13.95 1.04
C TYR A 178 -8.70 14.56 2.40
N LEU A 179 -9.94 15.04 2.55
CA LEU A 179 -10.48 15.59 3.79
C LEU A 179 -10.93 14.52 4.78
N LEU A 180 -11.13 13.28 4.34
CA LEU A 180 -11.63 12.22 5.22
C LEU A 180 -10.56 11.85 6.26
N PRO A 181 -10.96 11.63 7.52
CA PRO A 181 -10.05 11.21 8.57
C PRO A 181 -9.56 9.77 8.34
N LEU A 182 -8.36 9.42 8.82
CA LEU A 182 -7.79 8.07 8.70
C LEU A 182 -8.58 7.01 9.46
N GLY A 183 -9.37 7.42 10.46
CA GLY A 183 -10.35 6.60 11.15
C GLY A 183 -11.54 6.16 10.29
N THR A 184 -11.67 6.63 9.05
CA THR A 184 -12.78 6.21 8.17
C THR A 184 -12.80 4.69 8.00
N PHE A 185 -13.96 4.09 8.22
CA PHE A 185 -14.12 2.66 8.06
C PHE A 185 -14.01 2.22 6.60
N THR A 186 -13.50 1.02 6.44
CA THR A 186 -13.42 0.29 5.18
C THR A 186 -13.83 -1.17 5.41
N TYR A 187 -14.09 -1.87 4.32
CA TYR A 187 -14.25 -3.32 4.31
C TYR A 187 -13.43 -3.94 3.19
N LEU A 188 -13.04 -5.20 3.37
CA LEU A 188 -12.18 -5.92 2.45
C LEU A 188 -12.29 -7.44 2.59
N TYR A 189 -11.99 -8.13 1.48
CA TYR A 189 -11.49 -9.49 1.53
C TYR A 189 -10.00 -9.46 1.87
N HIS A 190 -9.54 -10.34 2.76
CA HIS A 190 -8.15 -10.47 3.15
C HIS A 190 -7.74 -11.95 3.19
N SER A 191 -6.92 -12.37 2.22
CA SER A 191 -6.41 -13.73 2.10
C SER A 191 -4.94 -13.78 2.48
N ILE A 192 -4.59 -14.69 3.39
CA ILE A 192 -3.23 -14.90 3.87
C ILE A 192 -2.92 -16.39 4.03
N ASN A 193 -1.63 -16.72 3.92
CA ASN A 193 -1.17 -18.04 4.33
C ASN A 193 -1.04 -18.12 5.86
N GLY A 194 -0.98 -19.34 6.37
CA GLY A 194 -0.92 -19.60 7.79
C GLY A 194 0.30 -19.01 8.50
N LEU A 195 1.49 -19.01 7.89
CA LEU A 195 2.67 -18.39 8.49
C LEU A 195 2.52 -16.86 8.62
N THR A 196 1.85 -16.22 7.67
CA THR A 196 1.51 -14.78 7.79
C THR A 196 0.62 -14.55 9.01
N LEU A 197 -0.36 -15.43 9.29
CA LEU A 197 -1.21 -15.31 10.47
C LEU A 197 -0.43 -15.46 11.79
N HIS A 198 0.55 -16.37 11.85
CA HIS A 198 1.47 -16.45 13.01
C HIS A 198 2.21 -15.12 13.22
N ARG A 199 2.66 -14.50 12.13
CA ARG A 199 3.35 -13.20 12.19
C ARG A 199 2.41 -12.09 12.65
N TYR A 200 1.15 -12.08 12.21
CA TYR A 200 0.16 -11.11 12.69
C TYR A 200 -0.05 -11.24 14.19
N TYR A 201 -0.24 -12.46 14.70
CA TYR A 201 -0.42 -12.67 16.13
C TYR A 201 0.80 -12.21 16.93
N ARG A 202 2.00 -12.55 16.46
CA ARG A 202 3.26 -12.12 17.10
C ARG A 202 3.42 -10.58 17.10
N LEU A 203 2.92 -9.90 16.07
CA LEU A 203 3.12 -8.45 15.84
C LEU A 203 1.90 -7.57 16.20
N MET A 204 0.80 -8.12 16.73
CA MET A 204 -0.45 -7.37 16.90
C MET A 204 -0.39 -6.17 17.88
N ASN A 205 0.74 -6.02 18.57
CA ASN A 205 1.02 -4.91 19.50
C ASN A 205 2.02 -3.90 18.90
N SER A 206 2.34 -4.00 17.62
CA SER A 206 3.25 -3.06 16.96
C SER A 206 2.67 -1.64 16.98
N TYR A 207 3.53 -0.63 16.84
CA TYR A 207 3.16 0.79 16.88
C TYR A 207 2.09 1.20 15.82
N ASP A 208 1.70 2.46 15.87
CA ASP A 208 0.56 3.12 15.19
C ASP A 208 -0.79 2.94 15.88
N VAL A 209 -1.40 1.76 15.76
CA VAL A 209 -2.79 1.51 16.22
C VAL A 209 -2.97 0.14 16.90
N PRO A 210 -2.17 -0.16 17.94
CA PRO A 210 -2.15 -1.48 18.58
C PRO A 210 -3.50 -1.92 19.16
N ASN A 211 -4.41 -1.01 19.54
CA ASN A 211 -5.70 -1.41 20.10
C ASN A 211 -6.63 -2.01 19.04
N GLU A 212 -6.76 -1.36 17.88
CA GLU A 212 -7.55 -1.91 16.76
C GLU A 212 -6.88 -3.16 16.19
N GLN A 213 -5.55 -3.14 16.02
CA GLN A 213 -4.78 -4.30 15.56
C GLN A 213 -5.05 -5.54 16.40
N ARG A 214 -4.91 -5.41 17.73
CA ARG A 214 -5.16 -6.49 18.68
C ARG A 214 -6.59 -6.99 18.60
N ALA A 215 -7.58 -6.09 18.51
CA ALA A 215 -8.98 -6.46 18.43
C ALA A 215 -9.28 -7.31 17.17
N VAL A 216 -8.77 -6.89 16.01
CA VAL A 216 -8.95 -7.62 14.74
C VAL A 216 -8.20 -8.95 14.75
N VAL A 217 -6.91 -8.93 15.10
CA VAL A 217 -6.07 -10.14 15.05
C VAL A 217 -6.53 -11.18 16.07
N THR A 218 -6.93 -10.77 17.28
CA THR A 218 -7.50 -11.70 18.28
C THR A 218 -8.72 -12.42 17.73
N GLU A 219 -9.62 -11.71 17.06
CA GLU A 219 -10.80 -12.34 16.45
C GLU A 219 -10.41 -13.24 15.27
N MET A 220 -9.43 -12.88 14.44
CA MET A 220 -8.91 -13.78 13.41
C MET A 220 -8.39 -15.09 14.01
N ILE A 221 -7.69 -15.02 15.15
CA ILE A 221 -7.19 -16.22 15.85
C ILE A 221 -8.34 -17.02 16.47
N HIS A 222 -9.36 -16.37 17.04
CA HIS A 222 -10.54 -17.08 17.55
C HIS A 222 -11.26 -17.88 16.46
N GLN A 223 -11.44 -17.28 15.27
CA GLN A 223 -12.06 -17.94 14.13
C GLN A 223 -11.24 -19.16 13.67
N VAL A 224 -9.91 -19.07 13.65
CA VAL A 224 -9.04 -20.20 13.29
C VAL A 224 -9.00 -21.26 14.39
N ARG A 225 -8.95 -20.87 15.66
CA ARG A 225 -9.00 -21.78 16.81
C ARG A 225 -10.29 -22.58 16.84
N ALA A 226 -11.41 -22.01 16.37
CA ALA A 226 -12.68 -22.71 16.28
C ALA A 226 -12.67 -23.87 15.26
N ILE A 227 -11.84 -23.79 14.20
CA ILE A 227 -11.75 -24.83 13.16
C ILE A 227 -10.57 -25.77 13.33
N ASP A 228 -9.45 -25.32 13.91
CA ASP A 228 -8.27 -26.15 14.21
C ASP A 228 -7.51 -25.60 15.43
N PRO A 229 -7.85 -26.05 16.65
CA PRO A 229 -7.18 -25.61 17.87
C PRO A 229 -5.68 -25.90 17.89
N LEU A 230 -5.25 -27.04 17.32
CA LEU A 230 -3.84 -27.42 17.28
C LEU A 230 -3.02 -26.43 16.46
N TYR A 231 -3.59 -25.95 15.35
CA TYR A 231 -2.95 -24.92 14.53
C TYR A 231 -2.83 -23.59 15.29
N ALA A 232 -3.92 -23.14 15.93
CA ALA A 232 -3.91 -21.89 16.68
C ALA A 232 -2.95 -21.92 17.89
N ASP A 233 -2.85 -23.07 18.57
CA ASP A 233 -1.94 -23.26 19.71
C ASP A 233 -0.45 -23.35 19.29
N GLU A 234 -0.15 -23.47 18.00
CA GLU A 234 1.23 -23.35 17.51
C GLU A 234 1.73 -21.90 17.46
N MET A 235 0.88 -20.89 17.59
CA MET A 235 1.30 -19.49 17.47
C MET A 235 2.05 -19.04 18.73
N ASP A 236 3.17 -18.34 18.56
CA ASP A 236 3.92 -17.79 19.69
C ASP A 236 3.21 -16.56 20.25
N ASP A 237 3.34 -16.33 21.56
CA ASP A 237 2.72 -15.19 22.23
C ASP A 237 3.04 -13.87 21.51
N PRO A 238 2.17 -12.86 21.53
CA PRO A 238 2.48 -11.53 21.01
C PRO A 238 3.71 -10.92 21.69
N ILE A 239 4.50 -10.14 20.94
CA ILE A 239 5.53 -9.28 21.56
C ILE A 239 4.81 -8.20 22.38
N PRO A 240 5.07 -8.04 23.68
CA PRO A 240 4.50 -6.95 24.45
C PRO A 240 4.85 -5.59 23.85
N LEU A 241 3.96 -4.60 23.93
CA LEU A 241 4.17 -3.29 23.30
C LEU A 241 5.49 -2.66 23.78
N GLU A 242 5.75 -2.74 25.09
CA GLU A 242 6.94 -2.26 25.78
C GLU A 242 8.25 -2.96 25.37
N GLU A 243 8.15 -4.11 24.70
CA GLU A 243 9.29 -4.84 24.15
C GLU A 243 9.53 -4.53 22.67
N THR A 244 8.62 -3.83 22.00
CA THR A 244 8.82 -3.40 20.61
C THR A 244 9.99 -2.40 20.50
N THR A 245 10.64 -2.38 19.35
CA THR A 245 11.85 -1.56 19.15
C THR A 245 11.50 -0.08 19.19
N GLU A 246 10.39 0.27 18.56
CA GLU A 246 9.82 1.60 18.50
C GLU A 246 9.46 2.09 19.89
N TYR A 247 8.79 1.26 20.71
CA TYR A 247 8.45 1.64 22.09
C TYR A 247 9.70 1.99 22.88
N ARG A 248 10.67 1.08 22.92
CA ARG A 248 11.90 1.28 23.70
C ARG A 248 12.66 2.50 23.23
N TYR A 249 12.71 2.74 21.92
CA TYR A 249 13.32 3.94 21.37
C TYR A 249 12.60 5.21 21.86
N PHE A 250 11.29 5.32 21.64
CA PHE A 250 10.52 6.50 22.03
C PHE A 250 10.54 6.71 23.55
N GLU A 251 10.38 5.66 24.34
CA GLU A 251 10.45 5.73 25.80
C GLU A 251 11.84 6.19 26.28
N SER A 252 12.92 5.64 25.71
CA SER A 252 14.28 6.05 26.09
C SER A 252 14.62 7.49 25.73
N MET A 253 14.08 7.98 24.61
CA MET A 253 14.35 9.33 24.10
C MET A 253 13.45 10.38 24.74
N PHE A 254 12.22 10.02 25.11
CA PHE A 254 11.15 10.97 25.45
C PHE A 254 10.41 10.67 26.77
N GLY A 255 10.61 9.51 27.39
CA GLY A 255 9.84 9.01 28.56
C GLY A 255 10.05 9.77 29.89
N ASN A 256 11.04 10.67 29.98
CA ASN A 256 11.34 11.39 31.22
C ASN A 256 10.60 12.72 31.42
N GLY A 257 9.58 13.03 30.61
CA GLY A 257 8.62 14.07 30.97
C GLY A 257 7.99 14.85 29.83
N LYS A 258 6.66 14.76 29.78
CA LYS A 258 5.68 15.65 29.10
C LYS A 258 5.47 15.38 27.60
N ARG A 259 4.38 14.64 27.37
CA ARG A 259 3.69 14.29 26.10
C ARG A 259 4.36 13.15 25.31
N GLU A 260 3.58 12.16 24.90
CA GLU A 260 3.96 11.17 23.87
C GLU A 260 4.06 11.80 22.46
N PHE A 261 3.60 13.04 22.32
CA PHE A 261 3.57 13.81 21.08
C PHE A 261 4.68 14.88 21.08
N HIS A 262 5.59 14.83 20.10
CA HIS A 262 6.80 15.66 20.01
C HIS A 262 6.85 16.53 18.74
N PRO A 263 6.06 17.62 18.68
CA PRO A 263 5.93 18.45 17.47
C PRO A 263 7.23 19.14 17.06
N GLU A 264 8.11 19.49 18.00
CA GLU A 264 9.39 20.17 17.69
C GLU A 264 10.37 19.25 16.96
N THR A 265 10.50 18.00 17.44
CA THR A 265 11.30 16.96 16.77
C THR A 265 10.75 16.67 15.38
N ALA A 266 9.43 16.50 15.27
CA ALA A 266 8.75 16.29 14.00
C ALA A 266 8.96 17.46 13.04
N SER A 267 8.88 18.72 13.52
CA SER A 267 9.10 19.92 12.71
C SER A 267 10.50 19.96 12.11
N THR A 268 11.51 19.57 12.89
CA THR A 268 12.91 19.51 12.41
C THR A 268 13.07 18.45 11.33
N PHE A 269 12.61 17.21 11.60
CA PHE A 269 12.63 16.12 10.63
C PHE A 269 11.90 16.48 9.33
N VAL A 270 10.70 17.05 9.42
CA VAL A 270 9.89 17.45 8.25
C VAL A 270 10.64 18.46 7.39
N LYS A 271 11.28 19.48 8.00
CA LYS A 271 12.05 20.48 7.26
C LYS A 271 13.26 19.88 6.56
N GLU A 272 14.00 19.00 7.24
CA GLU A 272 15.17 18.33 6.66
C GLU A 272 14.76 17.46 5.47
N PHE A 273 13.77 16.58 5.66
CA PHE A 273 13.29 15.67 4.62
C PHE A 273 12.74 16.43 3.40
N ASP A 274 11.92 17.46 3.61
CA ASP A 274 11.30 18.20 2.52
C ASP A 274 12.33 19.07 1.78
N SER A 275 13.34 19.59 2.48
CA SER A 275 14.44 20.32 1.87
C SER A 275 15.28 19.43 0.96
N GLU A 276 15.55 18.18 1.36
CA GLU A 276 16.26 17.21 0.52
C GLU A 276 15.47 16.83 -0.74
N LEU A 277 14.15 16.69 -0.60
CA LEU A 277 13.24 16.34 -1.69
C LEU A 277 13.05 17.47 -2.71
N ALA A 278 13.38 18.72 -2.33
CA ALA A 278 13.38 19.90 -3.20
C ALA A 278 12.03 20.13 -3.91
N GLY A 279 10.92 19.95 -3.19
CA GLY A 279 9.56 20.16 -3.69
C GLY A 279 9.03 19.10 -4.66
N ARG A 280 9.79 18.02 -4.90
CA ARG A 280 9.38 16.88 -5.73
C ARG A 280 8.50 15.90 -4.95
N TYR A 281 7.88 14.94 -5.63
CA TYR A 281 7.18 13.84 -4.97
C TYR A 281 8.10 12.65 -4.68
N SER A 282 9.13 12.49 -5.52
CA SER A 282 10.11 11.43 -5.40
C SER A 282 11.50 11.92 -5.86
N LYS A 283 12.55 11.36 -5.26
CA LYS A 283 13.95 11.64 -5.61
C LYS A 283 14.78 10.37 -5.51
N LEU A 284 15.56 10.08 -6.54
CA LEU A 284 16.52 8.97 -6.50
C LEU A 284 17.62 9.23 -5.47
N VAL A 285 17.82 8.28 -4.54
CA VAL A 285 18.84 8.37 -3.48
C VAL A 285 19.91 7.30 -3.58
N SER A 286 19.61 6.17 -4.25
CA SER A 286 20.58 5.10 -4.50
C SER A 286 20.20 4.31 -5.74
N HIS A 287 21.19 3.80 -6.46
CA HIS A 287 21.00 2.91 -7.60
C HIS A 287 22.20 1.96 -7.78
N SER A 288 22.01 0.87 -8.52
CA SER A 288 23.13 0.06 -9.03
C SER A 288 24.01 0.92 -9.95
N SER A 289 25.24 1.24 -9.56
CA SER A 289 26.11 2.15 -10.35
C SER A 289 26.40 1.66 -11.78
N ASN A 290 26.54 0.34 -11.97
CA ASN A 290 26.74 -0.32 -13.27
C ASN A 290 25.48 -1.09 -13.71
N GLY A 291 24.29 -0.54 -13.45
CA GLY A 291 23.01 -1.21 -13.70
C GLY A 291 22.86 -1.79 -15.12
N PRO A 292 23.16 -1.03 -16.18
CA PRO A 292 23.10 -1.49 -17.56
C PRO A 292 24.02 -2.68 -17.86
N GLU A 293 25.26 -2.65 -17.38
CA GLU A 293 26.24 -3.73 -17.55
C GLU A 293 25.80 -4.99 -16.78
N ILE A 294 25.27 -4.81 -15.57
CA ILE A 294 24.71 -5.90 -14.75
C ILE A 294 23.51 -6.52 -15.46
N LEU A 295 22.60 -5.72 -16.01
CA LEU A 295 21.44 -6.22 -16.75
C LEU A 295 21.86 -7.01 -17.97
N ALA A 296 22.73 -6.45 -18.80
CA ALA A 296 23.26 -7.11 -19.99
C ALA A 296 23.96 -8.43 -19.65
N GLN A 297 24.79 -8.44 -18.61
CA GLN A 297 25.46 -9.65 -18.18
C GLN A 297 24.48 -10.68 -17.61
N SER A 298 23.44 -10.24 -16.90
CA SER A 298 22.39 -11.13 -16.39
C SER A 298 21.65 -11.84 -17.51
N VAL A 299 21.27 -11.10 -18.56
CA VAL A 299 20.66 -11.64 -19.78
C VAL A 299 21.57 -12.69 -20.42
N ARG A 300 22.86 -12.38 -20.58
CA ARG A 300 23.85 -13.33 -21.12
C ARG A 300 24.04 -14.57 -20.28
N SER A 301 24.08 -14.43 -18.96
CA SER A 301 24.21 -15.56 -18.02
C SER A 301 23.00 -16.50 -18.11
N ILE A 302 21.79 -15.96 -18.29
CA ILE A 302 20.57 -16.76 -18.51
C ILE A 302 20.66 -17.52 -19.85
N LEU A 303 21.18 -16.87 -20.90
CA LEU A 303 21.31 -17.46 -22.23
C LEU A 303 22.54 -18.36 -22.41
N GLY A 304 23.50 -18.33 -21.47
CA GLY A 304 24.75 -19.07 -21.56
C GLY A 304 25.68 -18.59 -22.68
N ILE A 305 25.64 -17.31 -23.05
CA ILE A 305 26.42 -16.75 -24.18
C ILE A 305 27.38 -15.64 -23.73
N SER A 306 28.46 -15.45 -24.47
CA SER A 306 29.48 -14.44 -24.18
C SER A 306 29.10 -13.05 -24.71
N LYS A 307 29.80 -12.02 -24.20
CA LYS A 307 29.70 -10.64 -24.69
C LYS A 307 30.06 -10.49 -26.17
N SER A 308 30.91 -11.38 -26.71
CA SER A 308 31.27 -11.38 -28.13
C SER A 308 30.12 -11.81 -29.04
N ILE A 309 29.12 -12.54 -28.51
CA ILE A 309 27.92 -12.97 -29.24
C ILE A 309 26.79 -11.95 -29.06
N LEU A 310 26.58 -11.47 -27.83
CA LEU A 310 25.53 -10.51 -27.50
C LEU A 310 26.10 -9.33 -26.71
N ASN A 311 26.28 -8.20 -27.39
CA ASN A 311 26.77 -6.98 -26.76
C ASN A 311 25.75 -6.42 -25.73
N ASP A 312 26.17 -5.41 -24.95
CA ASP A 312 25.35 -4.90 -23.86
C ASP A 312 24.06 -4.22 -24.35
N GLN A 313 24.13 -3.47 -25.44
CA GLN A 313 22.98 -2.76 -25.99
C GLN A 313 21.90 -3.73 -26.49
N ASP A 314 22.31 -4.79 -27.20
CA ASP A 314 21.40 -5.81 -27.71
C ASP A 314 20.83 -6.69 -26.59
N ALA A 315 21.60 -6.95 -25.53
CA ALA A 315 21.12 -7.68 -24.37
C ALA A 315 20.03 -6.90 -23.60
N ILE A 316 20.24 -5.59 -23.39
CA ILE A 316 19.25 -4.71 -22.75
C ILE A 316 18.01 -4.59 -23.62
N ASP A 317 18.19 -4.38 -24.93
CA ASP A 317 17.10 -4.28 -25.89
C ASP A 317 16.30 -5.59 -25.97
N LEU A 318 16.94 -6.76 -25.93
CA LEU A 318 16.26 -8.05 -25.93
C LEU A 318 15.25 -8.20 -24.77
N VAL A 319 15.56 -7.68 -23.59
CA VAL A 319 14.72 -7.88 -22.39
C VAL A 319 13.75 -6.70 -22.13
N LEU A 320 14.09 -5.47 -22.51
CA LEU A 320 13.28 -4.28 -22.24
C LEU A 320 12.46 -3.78 -23.44
N ASN A 321 12.78 -4.19 -24.67
CA ASN A 321 12.02 -3.76 -25.85
C ASN A 321 10.73 -4.58 -26.00
N PRO A 322 9.53 -3.98 -25.91
CA PRO A 322 8.27 -4.72 -26.00
C PRO A 322 8.05 -5.42 -27.36
N ALA A 323 8.71 -4.97 -28.43
CA ALA A 323 8.68 -5.64 -29.74
C ALA A 323 9.43 -6.98 -29.74
N LYS A 324 10.48 -7.10 -28.91
CA LYS A 324 11.29 -8.33 -28.78
C LYS A 324 10.85 -9.21 -27.62
N ASN A 325 10.34 -8.61 -26.55
CA ASN A 325 9.91 -9.32 -25.35
C ASN A 325 8.40 -9.16 -25.10
N LYS A 326 7.64 -10.16 -25.56
CA LYS A 326 6.17 -10.16 -25.44
C LYS A 326 5.67 -10.21 -24.00
N HIS A 327 6.47 -10.66 -23.04
CA HIS A 327 6.11 -10.67 -21.62
C HIS A 327 5.81 -9.25 -21.08
N LEU A 328 6.45 -8.22 -21.65
CA LEU A 328 6.22 -6.82 -21.25
C LEU A 328 4.82 -6.32 -21.64
N THR A 329 4.21 -6.93 -22.67
CA THR A 329 2.87 -6.58 -23.14
C THR A 329 1.77 -7.48 -22.59
N SER A 330 2.15 -8.61 -21.98
CA SER A 330 1.19 -9.58 -21.44
C SER A 330 0.32 -8.97 -20.34
N THR A 331 -0.94 -9.39 -20.33
CA THR A 331 -1.91 -9.08 -19.28
C THR A 331 -1.81 -10.03 -18.09
N LEU A 332 -1.23 -11.22 -18.28
CA LEU A 332 -0.97 -12.17 -17.18
C LEU A 332 0.21 -11.73 -16.30
N ASN A 333 1.02 -10.80 -16.80
CA ASN A 333 2.19 -10.25 -16.09
C ASN A 333 3.15 -11.34 -15.60
N GLU A 334 3.41 -12.36 -16.43
CA GLU A 334 4.30 -13.48 -16.13
C GLU A 334 5.79 -13.11 -16.11
N SER A 335 6.13 -11.81 -16.12
CA SER A 335 7.51 -11.31 -16.13
C SER A 335 8.33 -11.81 -14.94
N SER A 336 7.73 -12.00 -13.77
CA SER A 336 8.42 -12.58 -12.60
C SER A 336 8.74 -14.07 -12.75
N MET A 337 8.06 -14.77 -13.67
CA MET A 337 8.21 -16.21 -13.93
C MET A 337 9.03 -16.52 -15.18
N SER A 338 9.11 -15.61 -16.14
CA SER A 338 9.89 -15.82 -17.37
C SER A 338 11.41 -15.74 -17.10
N PRO A 339 12.21 -16.74 -17.52
CA PRO A 339 13.65 -16.76 -17.24
C PRO A 339 14.38 -15.49 -17.69
N ILE A 340 14.04 -14.96 -18.88
CA ILE A 340 14.76 -13.82 -19.47
C ILE A 340 14.46 -12.51 -18.74
N THR A 341 13.20 -12.26 -18.37
CA THR A 341 12.78 -11.04 -17.68
C THR A 341 13.28 -11.00 -16.24
N ARG A 342 13.54 -12.16 -15.62
CA ARG A 342 14.17 -12.22 -14.29
C ARG A 342 15.58 -11.60 -14.23
N ALA A 343 16.22 -11.33 -15.38
CA ALA A 343 17.44 -10.52 -15.44
C ALA A 343 17.25 -9.13 -14.80
N LEU A 344 16.03 -8.58 -14.85
CA LEU A 344 15.68 -7.29 -14.28
C LEU A 344 15.78 -7.26 -12.74
N PHE A 345 15.74 -8.40 -12.05
CA PHE A 345 15.93 -8.45 -10.59
C PHE A 345 17.31 -7.95 -10.12
N ASN A 346 18.30 -7.94 -11.01
CA ASN A 346 19.69 -7.64 -10.66
C ASN A 346 20.03 -6.15 -10.70
N VAL A 347 19.08 -5.28 -11.07
CA VAL A 347 19.25 -3.81 -11.05
C VAL A 347 18.31 -3.23 -10.01
N GLN A 348 18.84 -2.38 -9.13
CA GLN A 348 18.14 -1.85 -7.96
C GLN A 348 18.09 -0.33 -7.98
N TYR A 349 17.00 0.24 -7.43
CA TYR A 349 16.85 1.68 -7.19
C TYR A 349 16.16 1.92 -5.86
N SER A 350 16.55 3.02 -5.20
CA SER A 350 15.94 3.50 -3.97
C SER A 350 15.58 4.98 -4.10
N PHE A 351 14.40 5.33 -3.61
CA PHE A 351 13.82 6.67 -3.73
C PHE A 351 13.37 7.19 -2.37
N GLN A 352 13.64 8.46 -2.11
CA GLN A 352 13.01 9.25 -1.06
C GLN A 352 11.67 9.77 -1.59
N LYS A 353 10.60 9.71 -0.80
CA LYS A 353 9.24 10.06 -1.25
C LYS A 353 8.43 10.84 -0.24
N ARG A 354 7.58 11.74 -0.77
CA ARG A 354 6.52 12.43 -0.04
C ARG A 354 5.23 12.37 -0.86
N ILE A 355 4.27 11.58 -0.40
CA ILE A 355 2.92 11.46 -0.99
C ILE A 355 1.88 11.39 0.14
N SER A 356 0.62 11.67 -0.15
CA SER A 356 -0.42 11.60 0.88
C SER A 356 -0.66 10.18 1.37
N HIS A 357 -1.25 10.03 2.56
CA HIS A 357 -1.74 8.75 3.05
C HIS A 357 -2.67 8.05 2.06
N THR A 358 -3.56 8.80 1.40
CA THR A 358 -4.47 8.22 0.42
C THR A 358 -3.77 7.72 -0.85
N ALA A 359 -2.67 8.37 -1.26
CA ALA A 359 -1.84 7.90 -2.35
C ALA A 359 -1.01 6.68 -1.97
N ASP A 360 -0.32 6.69 -0.83
CA ASP A 360 0.51 5.55 -0.44
C ASP A 360 -0.33 4.28 -0.19
N SER A 361 -1.57 4.41 0.33
CA SER A 361 -2.49 3.27 0.42
C SER A 361 -2.82 2.60 -0.93
N GLN A 362 -2.70 3.33 -2.04
CA GLN A 362 -2.80 2.75 -3.39
C GLN A 362 -1.43 2.28 -3.90
N ASP A 363 -0.34 2.89 -3.45
CA ASP A 363 1.03 2.52 -3.82
C ASP A 363 1.46 1.19 -3.19
N GLN A 364 1.02 0.91 -1.95
CA GLN A 364 1.18 -0.38 -1.25
C GLN A 364 0.71 -1.61 -2.04
N ARG A 365 -0.13 -1.41 -3.07
CA ARG A 365 -0.53 -2.49 -4.00
C ARG A 365 0.63 -3.00 -4.85
N HIS A 366 1.71 -2.23 -5.00
CA HIS A 366 2.97 -2.68 -5.61
C HIS A 366 3.85 -3.37 -4.56
N ARG A 367 3.34 -4.49 -4.03
CA ARG A 367 3.86 -5.20 -2.85
C ARG A 367 5.36 -5.56 -2.92
N MET A 368 5.90 -5.70 -4.13
CA MET A 368 7.30 -6.06 -4.36
C MET A 368 8.23 -4.83 -4.49
N VAL A 369 7.72 -3.64 -4.23
CA VAL A 369 8.49 -2.40 -4.09
C VAL A 369 8.22 -1.85 -2.68
N PRO A 370 8.78 -2.48 -1.63
CA PRO A 370 8.46 -2.13 -0.25
C PRO A 370 8.99 -0.74 0.13
N GLY A 371 8.27 -0.10 1.04
CA GLY A 371 8.62 1.20 1.61
C GLY A 371 8.74 1.11 3.13
N GLY A 372 9.79 1.73 3.68
CA GLY A 372 9.99 1.89 5.13
C GLY A 372 9.07 2.97 5.67
N ARG A 373 7.80 2.63 5.88
CA ARG A 373 6.76 3.55 6.34
C ARG A 373 6.98 3.94 7.81
N PRO A 374 6.65 5.19 8.19
CA PRO A 374 6.90 5.68 9.53
C PRO A 374 5.82 5.23 10.51
N VAL A 375 6.14 5.28 11.80
CA VAL A 375 5.13 5.50 12.84
C VAL A 375 4.50 6.86 12.58
N LEU A 376 3.25 6.91 12.13
CA LEU A 376 2.73 8.05 11.39
C LEU A 376 2.71 9.35 12.22
N MET A 377 2.27 9.27 13.47
CA MET A 377 2.20 10.43 14.37
C MET A 377 3.55 11.02 14.73
N SER A 378 4.65 10.27 14.59
CA SER A 378 6.00 10.81 14.81
C SER A 378 6.39 11.88 13.78
N GLN A 379 5.67 11.96 12.65
CA GLN A 379 5.89 12.98 11.61
C GLN A 379 4.96 14.18 11.75
N TYR A 380 4.03 14.19 12.72
CA TYR A 380 3.10 15.31 12.89
C TYR A 380 3.74 16.44 13.70
N ALA A 381 3.91 17.60 13.07
CA ALA A 381 4.58 18.76 13.68
C ALA A 381 3.65 19.69 14.49
N GLY A 382 2.39 19.28 14.74
CA GLY A 382 1.42 20.10 15.47
C GLY A 382 0.83 21.27 14.67
N VAL A 383 1.16 21.36 13.39
CA VAL A 383 0.70 22.39 12.46
C VAL A 383 0.12 21.75 11.20
N PRO A 384 -0.76 22.45 10.45
CA PRO A 384 -1.31 21.91 9.22
C PRO A 384 -0.22 21.50 8.21
N ASP A 385 -0.20 20.22 7.85
CA ASP A 385 0.65 19.65 6.80
C ASP A 385 -0.16 18.67 5.95
N TYR A 386 -0.38 19.03 4.69
CA TYR A 386 -1.27 18.30 3.79
C TYR A 386 -0.84 18.46 2.33
N ILE A 387 -1.12 17.44 1.52
CA ILE A 387 -0.95 17.48 0.07
C ILE A 387 -2.19 18.09 -0.58
N THR A 388 -2.00 19.07 -1.46
CA THR A 388 -3.08 19.68 -2.24
C THR A 388 -3.12 19.08 -3.66
N PRO A 389 -4.25 18.50 -4.11
CA PRO A 389 -4.42 18.02 -5.49
C PRO A 389 -4.30 19.13 -6.54
N PHE A 390 -3.81 18.83 -7.74
CA PHE A 390 -3.55 19.78 -8.83
C PHE A 390 -4.78 20.59 -9.21
N VAL A 391 -5.94 19.96 -9.34
CA VAL A 391 -7.19 20.69 -9.64
C VAL A 391 -7.54 21.70 -8.55
N VAL A 392 -7.23 21.40 -7.28
CA VAL A 392 -7.42 22.35 -6.17
C VAL A 392 -6.41 23.48 -6.25
N GLN A 393 -5.16 23.21 -6.62
CA GLN A 393 -4.13 24.25 -6.81
C GLN A 393 -4.45 25.18 -8.00
N LYS A 394 -5.07 24.65 -9.06
CA LYS A 394 -5.38 25.39 -10.29
C LYS A 394 -6.41 26.50 -10.08
N TYR A 395 -7.38 26.29 -9.18
CA TYR A 395 -8.48 27.22 -8.94
C TYR A 395 -8.37 27.83 -7.54
N SER A 396 -8.13 29.15 -7.46
CA SER A 396 -7.91 29.86 -6.19
C SER A 396 -9.06 29.72 -5.20
N GLU A 397 -10.30 29.70 -5.69
CA GLU A 397 -11.51 29.49 -4.87
C GLU A 397 -11.50 28.10 -4.19
N LEU A 398 -11.16 27.05 -4.94
CA LEU A 398 -11.04 25.70 -4.40
C LEU A 398 -9.92 25.63 -3.37
N LYS A 399 -8.77 26.26 -3.67
CA LYS A 399 -7.60 26.30 -2.80
C LYS A 399 -7.89 26.98 -1.47
N GLU A 400 -8.51 28.16 -1.50
CA GLU A 400 -8.84 28.93 -0.29
C GLU A 400 -9.75 28.11 0.64
N LYS A 401 -10.82 27.52 0.09
CA LYS A 401 -11.73 26.68 0.86
C LYS A 401 -11.04 25.43 1.41
N TYR A 402 -10.18 24.79 0.60
CA TYR A 402 -9.40 23.62 1.02
C TYR A 402 -8.49 23.95 2.20
N ASP A 403 -7.80 25.09 2.15
CA ASP A 403 -6.88 25.52 3.19
C ASP A 403 -7.61 25.87 4.49
N VAL A 404 -8.77 26.54 4.40
CA VAL A 404 -9.63 26.84 5.56
C VAL A 404 -10.08 25.55 6.24
N VAL A 405 -10.58 24.58 5.48
CA VAL A 405 -11.03 23.31 6.02
C VAL A 405 -9.89 22.54 6.68
N HIS A 406 -8.71 22.47 6.06
CA HIS A 406 -7.57 21.79 6.68
C HIS A 406 -7.13 22.46 7.98
N ARG A 407 -7.06 23.80 8.03
CA ARG A 407 -6.73 24.50 9.28
C ARG A 407 -7.65 24.07 10.42
N GLU A 408 -8.96 24.04 10.20
CA GLU A 408 -9.92 23.59 11.22
C GLU A 408 -9.77 22.09 11.56
N ILE A 409 -9.50 21.20 10.58
CA ILE A 409 -9.23 19.77 10.85
C ILE A 409 -8.04 19.63 11.83
N PHE A 410 -6.92 20.31 11.54
CA PHE A 410 -5.72 20.25 12.37
C PHE A 410 -5.91 20.96 13.73
N GLU A 411 -6.66 22.06 13.78
CA GLU A 411 -7.02 22.72 15.04
C GLU A 411 -7.85 21.81 15.95
N LYS A 412 -8.83 21.07 15.39
CA LYS A 412 -9.62 20.09 16.15
C LYS A 412 -8.77 18.91 16.64
N LEU A 413 -7.87 18.39 15.80
CA LEU A 413 -6.89 17.37 16.22
C LEU A 413 -6.02 17.89 17.38
N ASN A 414 -5.48 19.11 17.28
CA ASN A 414 -4.67 19.71 18.33
C ASN A 414 -5.45 19.88 19.63
N ARG A 415 -6.70 20.35 19.57
CA ARG A 415 -7.58 20.44 20.74
C ARG A 415 -7.80 19.10 21.41
N PHE A 416 -7.94 18.01 20.65
CA PHE A 416 -8.03 16.65 21.19
C PHE A 416 -6.74 16.22 21.89
N LEU A 417 -5.57 16.45 21.27
CA LEU A 417 -4.27 16.12 21.85
C LEU A 417 -3.95 16.96 23.11
N GLU A 418 -4.24 18.26 23.08
CA GLU A 418 -4.05 19.19 24.20
C GLU A 418 -4.93 18.85 25.41
N ALA A 419 -6.12 18.28 25.17
CA ALA A 419 -7.00 17.77 26.21
C ALA A 419 -6.54 16.43 26.82
N GLY A 420 -5.42 15.88 26.36
CA GLY A 420 -4.84 14.63 26.86
C GLY A 420 -5.21 13.39 26.05
N GLY A 421 -5.73 13.53 24.83
CA GLY A 421 -5.91 12.40 23.92
C GLY A 421 -4.56 11.77 23.53
N SER A 422 -4.52 10.45 23.41
CA SER A 422 -3.29 9.73 23.02
C SER A 422 -2.94 9.98 21.55
N PRO A 423 -1.65 9.92 21.16
CA PRO A 423 -1.23 9.96 19.76
C PRO A 423 -1.83 8.84 18.93
N GLU A 424 -1.97 7.63 19.47
CA GLU A 424 -2.68 6.52 18.80
C GLU A 424 -4.06 6.98 18.31
N TYR A 425 -4.86 7.57 19.20
CA TYR A 425 -6.20 8.02 18.84
C TYR A 425 -6.20 9.28 17.95
N GLY A 426 -5.23 10.17 18.16
CA GLY A 426 -4.99 11.32 17.27
C GLY A 426 -4.69 10.90 15.83
N THR A 427 -4.03 9.76 15.61
CA THR A 427 -3.74 9.22 14.27
C THR A 427 -4.99 9.08 13.43
N TYR A 428 -6.10 8.62 14.02
CA TYR A 428 -7.36 8.45 13.29
C TYR A 428 -7.98 9.78 12.86
N LEU A 429 -7.65 10.89 13.51
CA LEU A 429 -8.17 12.23 13.18
C LEU A 429 -7.34 12.95 12.12
N LEU A 430 -6.14 12.45 11.78
CA LEU A 430 -5.39 12.98 10.65
C LEU A 430 -6.21 12.85 9.36
N PRO A 431 -6.12 13.81 8.43
CA PRO A 431 -6.78 13.69 7.14
C PRO A 431 -6.00 12.76 6.21
N ASN A 432 -6.70 12.16 5.24
CA ASN A 432 -6.11 11.38 4.14
C ASN A 432 -5.07 12.14 3.31
N SER A 433 -5.11 13.48 3.34
CA SER A 433 -4.14 14.38 2.72
C SER A 433 -2.81 14.47 3.48
N PHE A 434 -2.73 13.98 4.72
CA PHE A 434 -1.52 14.03 5.53
C PHE A 434 -0.36 13.33 4.78
N PRO A 435 0.79 14.00 4.58
CA PRO A 435 1.89 13.45 3.83
C PRO A 435 2.66 12.41 4.64
N ILE A 436 3.01 11.32 3.98
CA ILE A 436 3.93 10.31 4.48
C ILE A 436 5.29 10.58 3.85
N ARG A 437 6.32 10.68 4.70
CA ARG A 437 7.72 10.83 4.30
C ARG A 437 8.45 9.51 4.53
N PHE A 438 8.88 8.86 3.46
CA PHE A 438 9.47 7.53 3.55
C PHE A 438 10.47 7.23 2.43
N TYR A 439 11.19 6.14 2.58
CA TYR A 439 12.05 5.58 1.54
C TYR A 439 11.40 4.32 0.95
N GLU A 440 11.46 4.21 -0.37
CA GLU A 440 10.97 3.04 -1.11
C GLU A 440 12.11 2.48 -1.96
N SER A 441 12.23 1.15 -2.03
CA SER A 441 13.25 0.49 -2.85
C SER A 441 12.67 -0.69 -3.60
N GLY A 442 13.24 -0.98 -4.77
CA GLY A 442 12.87 -2.16 -5.52
C GLY A 442 13.85 -2.47 -6.63
N ASP A 443 13.75 -3.69 -7.11
CA ASP A 443 14.42 -4.11 -8.33
C ASP A 443 13.70 -3.57 -9.57
N LEU A 444 14.41 -3.55 -10.70
CA LEU A 444 13.91 -3.03 -11.96
C LEU A 444 12.69 -3.79 -12.49
N LEU A 445 12.50 -5.08 -12.17
CA LEU A 445 11.33 -5.83 -12.62
C LEU A 445 10.06 -5.28 -11.96
N ASN A 446 10.11 -5.16 -10.63
CA ASN A 446 8.97 -4.72 -9.83
C ASN A 446 8.72 -3.22 -9.99
N LEU A 447 9.78 -2.40 -10.10
CA LEU A 447 9.66 -1.00 -10.46
C LEU A 447 9.11 -0.81 -11.88
N HIS A 448 9.53 -1.60 -12.86
CA HIS A 448 8.95 -1.56 -14.21
C HIS A 448 7.44 -1.82 -14.18
N HIS A 449 6.99 -2.85 -13.44
CA HIS A 449 5.56 -3.11 -13.27
C HIS A 449 4.81 -1.92 -12.63
N LYS A 450 5.42 -1.31 -11.60
CA LYS A 450 4.89 -0.10 -10.96
C LYS A 450 4.80 1.06 -11.94
N TRP A 451 5.91 1.45 -12.55
CA TRP A 451 6.00 2.58 -13.48
C TRP A 451 5.08 2.42 -14.68
N ARG A 452 5.02 1.23 -15.29
CA ARG A 452 4.06 0.91 -16.34
C ARG A 452 2.63 1.21 -15.91
N SER A 453 2.25 0.84 -14.68
CA SER A 453 0.87 1.01 -14.19
C SER A 453 0.59 2.44 -13.70
N ARG A 454 1.59 3.08 -13.09
CA ARG A 454 1.43 4.35 -12.38
C ARG A 454 1.72 5.58 -13.23
N THR A 455 2.30 5.43 -14.40
CA THR A 455 2.37 6.49 -15.42
C THR A 455 1.15 6.54 -16.35
N CYS A 456 0.10 5.74 -16.07
CA CYS A 456 -1.21 5.89 -16.67
C CYS A 456 -1.94 7.12 -16.10
N TYR A 457 -2.67 7.88 -16.91
CA TYR A 457 -3.38 9.08 -16.44
C TYR A 457 -4.62 8.74 -15.57
N ASN A 458 -5.03 7.47 -15.53
CA ASN A 458 -6.05 7.00 -14.57
C ASN A 458 -5.47 6.65 -13.19
N ALA A 459 -4.13 6.63 -13.06
CA ALA A 459 -3.48 6.38 -11.78
C ALA A 459 -3.79 7.51 -10.79
N GLN A 460 -3.60 7.22 -9.50
CA GLN A 460 -3.69 8.23 -8.46
C GLN A 460 -2.63 9.30 -8.69
N GLU A 461 -3.04 10.57 -8.54
CA GLU A 461 -2.26 11.75 -8.91
C GLU A 461 -0.82 11.76 -8.38
N GLU A 462 -0.62 11.70 -7.06
CA GLU A 462 0.72 11.77 -6.48
C GLU A 462 1.59 10.58 -6.88
N ILE A 463 1.03 9.39 -7.02
CA ILE A 463 1.80 8.20 -7.44
C ILE A 463 2.23 8.35 -8.90
N PHE A 464 1.37 8.95 -9.73
CA PHE A 464 1.73 9.31 -11.09
C PHE A 464 2.90 10.28 -11.11
N GLN A 465 2.85 11.36 -10.32
CA GLN A 465 3.94 12.33 -10.26
C GLN A 465 5.22 11.73 -9.71
N ALA A 466 5.14 10.96 -8.62
CA ALA A 466 6.27 10.24 -8.05
C ALA A 466 6.90 9.29 -9.09
N SER A 467 6.08 8.56 -9.86
CA SER A 467 6.58 7.65 -10.91
C SER A 467 7.24 8.40 -12.08
N VAL A 468 6.74 9.59 -12.43
CA VAL A 468 7.35 10.46 -13.44
C VAL A 468 8.69 11.01 -12.93
N ASP A 469 8.73 11.45 -11.67
CA ASP A 469 9.96 11.89 -10.99
C ASP A 469 11.02 10.79 -10.98
N GLU A 470 10.62 9.57 -10.62
CA GLU A 470 11.47 8.37 -10.57
C GLU A 470 12.06 8.05 -11.93
N LEU A 471 11.22 7.92 -12.96
CA LEU A 471 11.69 7.64 -14.32
C LEU A 471 12.56 8.77 -14.88
N THR A 472 12.28 10.02 -14.51
CA THR A 472 13.10 11.17 -14.90
C THR A 472 14.49 11.09 -14.28
N ASP A 473 14.61 10.68 -13.01
CA ASP A 473 15.90 10.49 -12.37
C ASP A 473 16.64 9.25 -12.90
N VAL A 474 15.91 8.14 -13.16
CA VAL A 474 16.50 6.94 -13.77
C VAL A 474 16.98 7.24 -15.19
N MET A 475 16.30 8.11 -15.95
CA MET A 475 16.77 8.57 -17.26
C MET A 475 18.12 9.29 -17.20
N LYS A 476 18.41 10.01 -16.11
CA LYS A 476 19.69 10.70 -15.92
C LYS A 476 20.84 9.72 -15.66
N VAL A 477 20.59 8.65 -14.89
CA VAL A 477 21.64 7.70 -14.49
C VAL A 477 21.77 6.51 -15.44
N HIS A 478 20.66 5.96 -15.96
CA HIS A 478 20.62 4.80 -16.86
C HIS A 478 19.66 5.01 -18.06
N PRO A 479 19.96 5.93 -18.98
CA PRO A 479 19.09 6.24 -20.13
C PRO A 479 18.79 5.02 -21.03
N GLN A 480 19.73 4.07 -21.15
CA GLN A 480 19.55 2.84 -21.91
C GLN A 480 18.50 1.89 -21.33
N ILE A 481 18.18 2.02 -20.04
CA ILE A 481 17.10 1.30 -19.36
C ILE A 481 15.80 2.13 -19.43
N ALA A 482 15.85 3.38 -18.96
CA ALA A 482 14.66 4.22 -18.78
C ALA A 482 13.88 4.48 -20.08
N LYS A 483 14.57 4.56 -21.24
CA LYS A 483 13.95 4.80 -22.55
C LYS A 483 12.87 3.78 -22.93
N TRP A 484 12.91 2.59 -22.33
CA TRP A 484 11.96 1.51 -22.60
C TRP A 484 10.75 1.49 -21.67
N ILE A 485 10.67 2.42 -20.70
CA ILE A 485 9.65 2.40 -19.66
C ILE A 485 8.81 3.67 -19.74
N LYS A 486 7.54 3.51 -20.06
CA LYS A 486 6.52 4.57 -20.14
C LYS A 486 5.15 4.03 -19.75
N ALA A 487 4.11 4.83 -19.98
CA ALA A 487 2.71 4.45 -19.77
C ALA A 487 2.37 3.10 -20.44
N PRO A 488 1.37 2.36 -19.90
CA PRO A 488 1.12 0.99 -20.34
C PRO A 488 0.62 0.92 -21.77
N CYS A 489 -0.01 2.00 -22.25
CA CYS A 489 -0.44 2.16 -23.62
C CYS A 489 0.71 2.39 -24.61
N TRP A 490 1.81 3.02 -24.17
CA TRP A 490 3.02 3.14 -24.97
C TRP A 490 3.70 1.77 -25.12
N ILE A 491 3.77 0.99 -24.04
CA ILE A 491 4.34 -0.37 -24.07
C ILE A 491 3.56 -1.28 -25.04
N ARG A 492 2.23 -1.22 -25.01
CA ARG A 492 1.39 -1.95 -25.98
C ARG A 492 1.57 -1.47 -27.42
N LEU A 493 1.77 -0.17 -27.64
CA LEU A 493 2.12 0.35 -28.96
C LEU A 493 3.44 -0.21 -29.47
N GLN A 494 4.49 -0.20 -28.64
CA GLN A 494 5.80 -0.72 -29.04
C GLN A 494 5.79 -2.23 -29.34
N GLY A 495 4.97 -3.00 -28.61
CA GLY A 495 4.79 -4.43 -28.89
C GLY A 495 3.65 -4.75 -29.84
N GLU A 496 3.12 -3.76 -30.58
CA GLU A 496 2.07 -3.90 -31.59
C GLU A 496 0.76 -4.55 -31.10
N VAL A 497 0.44 -4.42 -29.80
CA VAL A 497 -0.75 -5.03 -29.19
C VAL A 497 -1.92 -4.05 -29.19
N LYS A 498 -2.97 -4.35 -29.95
CA LYS A 498 -4.24 -3.58 -29.95
C LYS A 498 -5.29 -4.15 -28.98
N PRO A 499 -6.20 -3.31 -28.45
CA PRO A 499 -6.16 -1.85 -28.48
C PRO A 499 -4.97 -1.32 -27.65
N TYR A 500 -4.36 -0.20 -28.07
CA TYR A 500 -3.18 0.32 -27.36
C TYR A 500 -3.50 0.73 -25.93
N CYS A 501 -4.65 1.38 -25.68
CA CYS A 501 -5.09 1.65 -24.33
C CYS A 501 -5.58 0.36 -23.65
N PRO A 502 -5.00 -0.06 -22.51
CA PRO A 502 -5.46 -1.24 -21.77
C PRO A 502 -6.73 -1.01 -20.96
N GLU A 503 -7.11 0.25 -20.73
CA GLU A 503 -8.22 0.63 -19.84
C GLU A 503 -9.61 0.47 -20.49
N GLY A 504 -9.68 0.23 -21.81
CA GLY A 504 -10.94 0.02 -22.53
C GLY A 504 -11.90 1.21 -22.35
N ASP A 505 -13.08 0.94 -21.82
CA ASP A 505 -14.12 1.94 -21.53
C ASP A 505 -13.66 3.02 -20.52
N HIS A 506 -12.62 2.72 -19.74
CA HIS A 506 -11.96 3.66 -18.85
C HIS A 506 -10.84 4.47 -19.53
N TYR A 507 -10.75 4.51 -20.86
CA TYR A 507 -9.75 5.35 -21.56
C TYR A 507 -9.69 6.78 -21.01
N CYS A 508 -8.48 7.22 -20.63
CA CYS A 508 -8.21 8.51 -19.99
C CYS A 508 -8.44 9.76 -20.87
N GLY A 509 -8.96 9.61 -22.10
CA GLY A 509 -9.23 10.71 -23.03
C GLY A 509 -8.00 11.22 -23.79
N THR A 510 -6.80 10.85 -23.36
CA THR A 510 -5.53 11.34 -23.92
C THR A 510 -4.72 10.23 -24.60
N GLN A 511 -4.15 10.50 -25.78
CA GLN A 511 -3.25 9.58 -26.48
C GLN A 511 -1.85 9.61 -25.85
N VAL A 512 -1.74 9.18 -24.59
CA VAL A 512 -0.48 9.21 -23.81
C VAL A 512 0.65 8.44 -24.50
N TRP A 513 0.32 7.40 -25.27
CA TRP A 513 1.29 6.62 -26.06
C TRP A 513 1.99 7.40 -27.19
N LYS A 514 1.56 8.62 -27.50
CA LYS A 514 2.22 9.52 -28.46
C LYS A 514 3.06 10.61 -27.78
N ARG A 515 3.15 10.60 -26.45
CA ARG A 515 3.83 11.63 -25.66
C ARG A 515 5.14 11.12 -25.10
N GLU A 516 6.12 12.00 -25.04
CA GLU A 516 7.33 11.82 -24.26
C GLU A 516 7.07 12.04 -22.77
N LEU A 517 7.91 11.47 -21.91
CA LEU A 517 7.75 11.56 -20.46
C LEU A 517 7.74 13.02 -19.97
N SER A 518 8.53 13.89 -20.60
CA SER A 518 8.56 15.33 -20.31
C SER A 518 7.27 16.08 -20.65
N GLU A 519 6.39 15.49 -21.46
CA GLU A 519 5.08 16.06 -21.84
C GLU A 519 3.94 15.50 -20.96
N TYR A 520 4.26 14.70 -19.95
CA TYR A 520 3.25 14.09 -19.09
C TYR A 520 2.66 15.14 -18.14
N SER A 521 1.34 15.33 -18.22
CA SER A 521 0.61 16.30 -17.39
C SER A 521 -0.79 15.76 -17.11
N ARG A 522 -1.09 15.51 -15.83
CA ARG A 522 -2.38 15.01 -15.34
C ARG A 522 -3.03 16.05 -14.43
N VAL A 523 -4.25 16.47 -14.75
CA VAL A 523 -5.00 17.47 -13.97
C VAL A 523 -6.09 16.83 -13.10
N ILE A 524 -6.86 15.86 -13.62
CA ILE A 524 -7.93 15.15 -12.88
C ILE A 524 -7.90 13.63 -13.03
#